data_AF-A0A2T4JDE0-F1
#
_entry.id   AF-A0A2T4JDE0-F1
#
_cell.length_a   1.000
_cell.length_b   1.000
_cell.length_c   1.000
_cell.angle_alpha   90.00
_cell.angle_beta   90.00
_cell.angle_gamma   90.00
#
_symmetry.space_group_name_H-M   'P 1'
#
loop_
_entity.id
_entity.type
_entity.pdbx_description
1 polymer ?
#
loop_
_entity_poly.entity_id
_entity_poly.type
_entity_poly.pdbx_seq_one_letter_code
_entity_poly.pdbx_strand_id
1 'polypeptide(L)' 'MMSSPETAAVRCCACHRLLFVAEPDAVAAAIRIKCPRCKAVNILRPHRAPAIERDQRPTDHRGKAPGE' A
#
# COMPACT_ATOMS: atom_id res chain seq x y z
N MET A 1 29.71 5.98 3.75
CA MET A 1 29.22 4.78 3.05
C MET A 1 27.78 5.05 2.68
N MET A 2 27.50 5.45 1.45
CA MET A 2 26.12 5.67 0.99
C MET A 2 25.51 4.28 0.77
N SER A 3 24.52 3.92 1.58
CA SER A 3 23.78 2.68 1.44
C SER A 3 23.25 2.56 0.01
N SER A 4 23.61 1.48 -0.68
CA SER A 4 23.00 1.16 -1.97
C SER A 4 21.49 1.17 -1.82
N PRO A 5 20.75 1.79 -2.76
CA PRO A 5 19.32 1.81 -2.66
C PRO A 5 18.79 0.38 -2.75
N GLU A 6 18.02 -0.03 -1.75
CA GLU A 6 17.40 -1.35 -1.73
C GLU A 6 16.29 -1.36 -2.79
N THR A 7 16.59 -1.94 -3.94
CA THR A 7 15.59 -2.15 -4.99
C THR A 7 14.49 -3.09 -4.49
N ALA A 8 13.23 -2.72 -4.74
CA ALA A 8 12.07 -3.51 -4.40
C ALA A 8 11.57 -4.34 -5.59
N ALA A 9 11.41 -5.65 -5.38
CA ALA A 9 10.84 -6.54 -6.39
C ALA A 9 9.31 -6.45 -6.40
N VAL A 10 8.74 -6.03 -7.52
CA VAL A 10 7.29 -5.93 -7.70
C VAL A 10 6.75 -7.19 -8.37
N ARG A 11 5.80 -7.85 -7.72
CA ARG A 11 5.25 -9.14 -8.15
C ARG A 11 3.76 -9.03 -8.47
N CYS A 12 3.28 -9.92 -9.34
CA CYS A 12 1.86 -10.02 -9.64
C CYS A 12 1.07 -10.51 -8.43
N CYS A 13 -0.02 -9.82 -8.09
CA CYS A 13 -0.90 -10.15 -6.97
C CYS A 13 -1.66 -11.48 -7.15
N ALA A 14 -1.73 -12.01 -8.38
CA ALA A 14 -2.46 -13.24 -8.68
C ALA A 14 -1.56 -14.48 -8.81
N CYS A 15 -0.36 -14.35 -9.41
CA CYS A 15 0.52 -15.50 -9.67
C CYS A 15 1.95 -15.34 -9.16
N HIS A 16 2.25 -14.28 -8.41
CA HIS A 16 3.56 -13.97 -7.80
C HIS A 16 4.76 -13.89 -8.76
N ARG A 17 4.51 -13.97 -10.07
CA ARG A 17 5.53 -13.75 -11.10
C ARG A 17 6.08 -12.32 -10.94
N LEU A 18 7.40 -12.20 -10.99
CA LEU A 18 8.09 -10.91 -11.04
C LEU A 18 7.57 -10.11 -12.24
N LEU A 19 7.14 -8.88 -11.99
CA LEU A 19 6.72 -7.95 -13.02
C LEU A 19 7.88 -7.02 -13.39
N PHE A 20 8.50 -6.39 -12.40
CA PHE A 20 9.69 -5.55 -12.54
C PHE A 20 10.36 -5.35 -11.18
N VAL A 21 11.53 -4.73 -11.19
CA VAL A 21 12.27 -4.28 -10.01
C VAL A 21 12.35 -2.76 -10.07
N ALA A 22 12.18 -2.07 -8.94
CA ALA A 22 12.15 -0.62 -8.89
C ALA A 22 13.01 -0.08 -7.75
N GLU A 23 13.66 1.05 -8.02
CA GLU A 23 14.29 1.86 -6.98
C GLU A 23 13.22 2.53 -6.09
N PRO A 24 13.59 2.98 -4.88
CA PRO A 24 12.75 3.86 -4.09
C PRO A 24 12.25 5.06 -4.92
N ASP A 25 10.98 5.42 -4.73
CA ASP A 25 10.33 6.57 -5.40
C ASP A 25 10.28 6.53 -6.95
N ALA A 26 10.65 5.41 -7.60
CA ALA A 26 10.54 5.27 -9.06
C ALA A 26 9.09 5.32 -9.59
N VAL A 27 8.10 5.18 -8.70
CA VAL A 27 6.66 5.19 -9.04
C VAL A 27 6.00 6.44 -8.42
N ALA A 28 5.94 7.52 -9.20
CA ALA A 28 5.31 8.78 -8.78
C ALA A 28 3.77 8.79 -8.91
N ALA A 29 3.21 7.88 -9.72
CA ALA A 29 1.77 7.79 -9.98
C ALA A 29 1.33 6.33 -10.13
N ALA A 30 0.02 6.10 -10.25
CA ALA A 30 -0.51 4.74 -10.41
C ALA A 30 -0.03 4.10 -11.73
N ILE A 31 0.47 2.86 -11.64
CA ILE A 31 0.88 2.06 -12.81
C ILE A 31 -0.11 0.92 -13.00
N ARG A 32 -0.61 0.76 -14.23
CA ARG A 32 -1.42 -0.41 -14.64
C ARG A 32 -0.55 -1.33 -15.48
N ILE A 33 -0.29 -2.54 -15.00
CA ILE A 33 0.57 -3.51 -15.67
C ILE A 33 -0.14 -4.85 -15.84
N LYS A 34 -0.10 -5.39 -17.07
CA LYS A 34 -0.66 -6.71 -17.38
C LYS A 34 0.40 -7.77 -17.13
N CYS A 35 0.03 -8.81 -16.38
CA CYS A 35 0.93 -9.94 -16.17
C CYS A 35 1.08 -10.77 -17.46
N PRO A 36 2.30 -11.03 -17.95
CA PRO A 36 2.48 -11.83 -19.16
C PRO A 36 2.08 -13.30 -18.94
N ARG A 37 2.15 -13.80 -17.70
CA ARG A 37 1.80 -15.18 -17.31
C ARG A 37 0.29 -15.37 -17.17
N CYS A 38 -0.35 -14.76 -16.17
CA CYS A 38 -1.75 -15.01 -15.84
C CYS A 38 -2.74 -13.99 -16.43
N LYS A 39 -2.26 -12.98 -17.17
CA LYS A 39 -3.06 -11.92 -17.81
C LYS A 39 -3.83 -10.98 -16.87
N ALA A 40 -3.72 -11.15 -15.55
CA ALA A 40 -4.27 -10.22 -14.58
C ALA A 40 -3.69 -8.80 -14.76
N VAL A 41 -4.53 -7.78 -14.58
CA VAL A 41 -4.15 -6.36 -14.58
C VAL A 41 -3.89 -5.94 -13.13
N ASN A 42 -2.65 -5.57 -12.82
CA ASN A 42 -2.23 -5.14 -11.49
C ASN A 42 -2.20 -3.60 -11.48
N ILE A 43 -2.73 -3.00 -10.42
CA ILE A 43 -2.71 -1.55 -10.21
C ILE A 43 -1.76 -1.28 -9.03
N LEU A 44 -0.59 -0.76 -9.34
CA LEU A 44 0.43 -0.43 -8.36
C LEU A 44 0.27 1.04 -7.97
N ARG A 45 0.27 1.33 -6.68
CA ARG A 45 0.17 2.69 -6.14
C ARG A 45 1.50 3.11 -5.51
N PRO A 46 1.85 4.40 -5.52
CA PRO A 46 3.02 4.90 -4.83
C PRO A 46 3.03 4.49 -3.36
N HIS A 47 4.20 4.15 -2.83
CA HIS A 47 4.36 3.71 -1.44
C HIS A 47 4.05 4.83 -0.43
N ARG A 48 4.20 6.09 -0.86
CA ARG A 48 3.79 7.26 -0.10
C ARG A 48 2.30 7.53 -0.33
N ALA A 49 1.44 6.77 0.31
CA ALA A 49 0.08 7.23 0.52
C ALA A 49 0.15 8.51 1.38
N PRO A 50 -0.53 9.62 1.04
CA PRO A 50 -0.68 10.71 2.00
C PRO A 50 -1.26 10.11 3.27
N ALA A 51 -0.63 10.36 4.41
CA ALA A 51 -1.11 9.88 5.69
C ALA A 51 -2.54 10.39 5.84
N ILE A 52 -3.52 9.49 5.74
CA ILE A 52 -4.89 9.81 6.09
C ILE A 52 -4.85 9.94 7.61
N GLU A 53 -4.89 11.18 8.09
CA GLU A 53 -5.03 11.48 9.50
C GLU A 53 -6.31 10.78 9.98
N ARG A 54 -6.12 9.67 10.67
CA ARG A 54 -7.22 8.81 11.08
C ARG A 54 -7.88 9.51 12.25
N ASP A 55 -8.92 10.28 11.95
CA ASP A 55 -9.75 10.99 12.92
C ASP A 55 -10.12 10.02 14.06
N GLN A 56 -9.52 10.26 15.22
CA GLN A 56 -9.73 9.43 16.41
C GLN A 56 -11.12 9.73 16.92
N ARG A 57 -12.09 8.92 16.50
CA ARG A 57 -13.48 9.04 16.94
C ARG A 57 -13.51 9.02 18.49
N PRO A 58 -13.95 10.08 19.18
CA PRO A 58 -13.99 10.09 20.63
C PRO A 58 -14.97 9.03 21.12
N THR A 59 -14.48 8.06 21.87
CA THR A 59 -15.31 7.05 22.53
C THR A 59 -15.92 7.64 23.79
N ASP A 60 -16.94 8.48 23.65
CA ASP A 60 -17.78 8.85 24.79
C ASP A 60 -18.87 7.79 24.99
N HIS A 61 -18.55 6.78 25.79
CA HIS A 61 -19.51 5.84 26.34
C HIS A 61 -19.37 5.82 27.87
N ARG A 62 -19.80 6.90 28.52
CA ARG A 62 -20.19 6.85 29.94
C ARG A 62 -21.65 7.28 30.10
N GLY A 63 -22.55 6.47 29.52
CA GLY A 63 -23.93 6.41 29.95
C GLY A 63 -24.01 5.76 31.32
N LYS A 64 -24.16 6.56 32.37
CA LYS A 64 -24.42 6.12 33.75
C LYS A 64 -25.90 5.71 33.83
N ALA A 65 -26.19 4.43 34.02
CA ALA A 65 -27.54 3.95 34.29
C ALA A 65 -27.98 4.37 35.71
N PRO A 66 -29.27 4.71 35.95
CA PRO A 66 -29.79 4.91 37.30
C PRO A 66 -30.29 3.57 37.87
N GLY A 67 -30.04 3.34 39.16
CA GLY A 67 -30.61 2.20 39.88
C GLY A 67 -30.18 2.16 41.34
N GLU A 68 -30.97 2.79 42.21
CA GLU A 68 -31.37 2.33 43.55
C GLU A 68 -32.84 2.72 43.76
#